data_AF-A0A9E2H4E1-F1
#
_entry.id   AF-A0A9E2H4E1-F1
#
_cell.length_a   1.000
_cell.length_b   1.000
_cell.length_c   1.000
_cell.angle_alpha   90.00
_cell.angle_beta   90.00
_cell.angle_gamma   90.00
#
_symmetry.space_group_name_H-M   'P 1'
#
loop_
_entity.id
_entity.type
_entity.pdbx_description
1 polymer ?
#
loop_
_entity_poly.entity_id
_entity_poly.type
_entity_poly.pdbx_seq_one_letter_code
_entity_poly.pdbx_strand_id
1 'polypeptide(L)'
;MAAEALEDYSTSAHPSTPPIEDIGVAQGDNLTYEPASVLLERIKKERKEKLDKSSRGGSAFGGKYRARTERSRSELPPIDTSELPELPEGWVWARTGEVVENVQSVNPKIDLEKEFTYLDIASIDNTIQRITEPKVYYGNNAPSRARQLVKTGDILFSTVRTYLKNFAVVDEKYDGQIASTGFCVIRPHQSIDKKYVFYYIQTNEFLNPLTQIQRGTSYPAVRDSDVFEQKIPLTPYLEQLQIVSEIERCFSVADEVEKIVEQSLVQAERLRHSILKKAFEGKLVPQDPTDPPASVLLEQIKLEKEKKIERIKKEKDKTAKNTGKRKCMI
;
A
#
# COMPACT_ATOMS: atom_id res chain seq x y z
N MET A 1 -25.41 9.76 46.77
CA MET A 1 -24.85 8.39 46.79
C MET A 1 -24.97 7.85 45.38
N ALA A 2 -23.94 7.72 44.54
CA ALA A 2 -22.51 7.75 44.75
C ALA A 2 -21.87 8.59 43.62
N ALA A 3 -20.95 9.46 43.99
CA ALA A 3 -20.03 10.13 43.09
C ALA A 3 -18.68 9.47 43.36
N GLU A 4 -18.26 8.56 42.49
CA GLU A 4 -16.91 7.96 42.44
C GLU A 4 -16.90 6.93 41.30
N ALA A 5 -16.32 7.29 40.16
CA ALA A 5 -15.81 6.38 39.12
C ALA A 5 -15.17 7.20 37.99
N LEU A 6 -14.18 8.03 38.32
CA LEU A 6 -13.34 8.72 37.34
C LEU A 6 -11.91 8.79 37.90
N GLU A 7 -11.29 7.63 38.10
CA GLU A 7 -9.85 7.49 38.34
C GLU A 7 -9.54 6.01 38.16
N ASP A 8 -9.07 5.63 36.97
CA ASP A 8 -8.28 4.42 36.70
C ASP A 8 -7.86 4.42 35.23
N TYR A 9 -7.00 5.37 34.86
CA TYR A 9 -6.20 5.31 33.63
C TYR A 9 -4.81 5.86 33.93
N SER A 10 -4.13 5.18 34.85
CA SER A 10 -2.70 5.39 35.10
C SER A 10 -2.04 4.02 35.29
N THR A 11 -0.97 3.81 34.53
CA THR A 11 -0.02 2.69 34.62
C THR A 11 -0.40 1.38 33.90
N SER A 12 -0.54 1.41 32.56
CA SER A 12 -0.12 0.24 31.78
C SER A 12 1.37 0.37 31.47
N ALA A 13 2.16 -0.47 32.11
CA ALA A 13 3.59 -0.55 31.89
C ALA A 13 3.88 -0.80 30.40
N HIS A 14 4.72 0.05 29.79
CA HIS A 14 5.38 -0.30 28.54
C HIS A 14 6.10 -1.64 28.76
N PRO A 15 5.94 -2.64 27.86
CA PRO A 15 6.80 -3.80 27.91
C PRO A 15 8.22 -3.33 27.63
N SER A 16 9.04 -3.26 28.68
CA SER A 16 10.47 -3.07 28.60
C SER A 16 11.03 -4.15 27.70
N THR A 17 11.67 -3.74 26.61
CA THR A 17 12.42 -4.62 25.71
C THR A 17 13.38 -5.47 26.56
N PRO A 18 13.26 -6.80 26.57
CA PRO A 18 14.26 -7.62 27.25
C PRO A 18 15.61 -7.41 26.56
N PRO A 19 16.73 -7.41 27.32
CA PRO A 19 18.04 -7.36 26.73
C PRO A 19 18.24 -8.55 25.79
N ILE A 20 19.04 -8.34 24.75
CA ILE A 20 19.41 -9.34 23.75
C ILE A 20 20.10 -10.50 24.46
N GLU A 21 19.31 -11.52 24.82
CA GLU A 21 19.83 -12.81 25.24
C GLU A 21 19.93 -13.72 24.02
N ASP A 22 21.12 -14.28 23.87
CA ASP A 22 21.57 -15.22 22.85
C ASP A 22 20.60 -16.42 22.75
N ILE A 23 19.66 -16.37 21.80
CA ILE A 23 18.68 -17.45 21.63
C ILE A 23 19.37 -18.60 20.88
N GLY A 24 19.72 -19.60 21.67
CA GLY A 24 20.26 -20.88 21.23
C GLY A 24 19.48 -21.49 20.07
N VAL A 25 20.26 -21.88 19.07
CA VAL A 25 19.88 -22.61 17.87
C VAL A 25 19.13 -23.89 18.22
N ALA A 26 17.82 -23.92 17.95
CA ALA A 26 17.05 -25.16 17.89
C ALA A 26 17.27 -25.84 16.54
N GLN A 27 17.75 -27.08 16.58
CA GLN A 27 18.14 -27.90 15.43
C GLN A 27 16.95 -28.21 14.51
N GLY A 28 17.07 -27.81 13.25
CA GLY A 28 16.19 -28.17 12.14
C GLY A 28 16.56 -27.32 10.93
N ASP A 29 17.44 -27.86 10.08
CA ASP A 29 18.15 -27.21 8.97
C ASP A 29 19.30 -26.29 9.40
N ASN A 30 20.52 -26.73 9.07
CA ASN A 30 21.78 -26.05 9.36
C ASN A 30 21.90 -24.78 8.49
N LEU A 31 21.12 -23.74 8.79
CA LEU A 31 21.31 -22.39 8.25
C LEU A 31 22.54 -21.78 8.92
N THR A 32 23.72 -22.18 8.44
CA THR A 32 24.98 -21.55 8.82
C THR A 32 24.92 -20.07 8.42
N TYR A 33 25.22 -19.19 9.37
CA TYR A 33 25.38 -17.77 9.12
C TYR A 33 26.39 -17.56 7.97
N GLU A 34 25.91 -17.01 6.86
CA GLU A 34 26.70 -16.69 5.68
C GLU A 34 26.73 -15.16 5.53
N PRO A 35 27.90 -14.52 5.67
CA PRO A 35 28.03 -13.09 5.44
C PRO A 35 27.56 -12.70 4.02
N ALA A 36 27.00 -11.51 3.88
CA ALA A 36 26.43 -11.06 2.61
C ALA A 36 27.46 -11.00 1.47
N SER A 37 28.74 -10.78 1.78
CA SER A 37 29.83 -10.83 0.81
C SER A 37 30.00 -12.22 0.19
N VAL A 38 29.94 -13.28 0.99
CA VAL A 38 30.02 -14.67 0.54
C VAL A 38 28.77 -15.05 -0.25
N LEU A 39 27.60 -14.64 0.25
CA LEU A 39 26.32 -14.80 -0.44
C LEU A 39 26.35 -14.18 -1.85
N LEU A 40 26.85 -12.94 -1.97
CA LEU A 40 26.95 -12.24 -3.25
C LEU A 40 27.84 -12.97 -4.24
N GLU A 41 29.02 -13.43 -3.80
CA GLU A 41 29.94 -14.19 -4.64
C GLU A 41 29.36 -15.53 -5.08
N ARG A 42 28.64 -16.22 -4.19
CA ARG A 42 27.89 -17.44 -4.56
C ARG A 42 26.86 -17.16 -5.64
N ILE A 43 26.05 -16.11 -5.49
CA ILE A 43 25.04 -15.71 -6.49
C ILE A 43 25.69 -15.40 -7.83
N LYS A 44 26.79 -14.63 -7.84
CA LYS A 44 27.55 -14.31 -9.06
C LYS A 44 28.06 -15.57 -9.76
N LYS A 45 28.61 -16.52 -8.98
CA LYS A 45 29.10 -17.80 -9.50
C LYS A 45 27.99 -18.65 -10.10
N GLU A 46 26.89 -18.87 -9.37
CA GLU A 46 25.75 -19.66 -9.85
C GLU A 46 25.17 -19.09 -11.15
N ARG A 47 25.10 -17.76 -11.26
CA ARG A 47 24.63 -17.10 -12.48
C ARG A 47 25.59 -17.26 -13.65
N LYS A 48 26.90 -17.16 -13.41
CA LYS A 48 27.93 -17.40 -14.43
C LYS A 48 27.85 -18.84 -14.95
N GLU A 49 27.65 -19.82 -14.06
CA GLU A 49 27.47 -21.22 -14.44
C GLU A 49 26.18 -21.45 -15.24
N LYS A 50 25.07 -20.84 -14.85
CA LYS A 50 23.80 -20.88 -15.62
C LYS A 50 24.01 -20.30 -17.02
N LEU A 51 24.74 -19.18 -17.15
CA LEU A 51 25.09 -18.57 -18.44
C LEU A 51 25.92 -19.54 -19.30
N ASP A 52 27.02 -20.05 -18.78
CA ASP A 52 27.94 -20.93 -19.52
C ASP A 52 27.23 -22.20 -20.01
N LYS A 53 26.30 -22.75 -19.21
CA LYS A 53 25.45 -23.88 -19.61
C LYS A 53 24.50 -23.52 -20.74
N SER A 54 23.84 -22.35 -20.67
CA SER A 54 22.96 -21.86 -21.74
C SER A 54 23.72 -21.54 -23.04
N SER A 55 24.99 -21.11 -22.97
CA SER A 55 25.82 -20.86 -24.15
C SER A 55 26.39 -22.14 -24.80
N ARG A 56 26.65 -23.19 -24.01
CA ARG A 56 27.14 -24.50 -24.53
C ARG A 56 26.02 -25.41 -25.04
N GLY A 57 24.79 -25.24 -24.55
CA GLY A 57 23.60 -25.89 -25.10
C GLY A 57 23.15 -25.20 -26.39
N GLY A 58 23.85 -25.44 -27.50
CA GLY A 58 23.43 -25.01 -28.83
C GLY A 58 21.95 -25.35 -29.06
N SER A 59 21.17 -24.32 -29.40
CA SER A 59 19.74 -24.37 -29.69
C SER A 59 19.42 -25.50 -30.69
N ALA A 60 18.86 -26.61 -30.18
CA ALA A 60 18.25 -27.66 -31.00
C ALA A 60 16.79 -27.32 -31.39
N PHE A 61 16.27 -26.17 -30.94
CA PHE A 61 14.98 -25.63 -31.36
C PHE A 61 15.20 -24.24 -31.96
N GLY A 62 14.82 -24.10 -33.22
CA GLY A 62 14.94 -22.90 -34.04
C GLY A 62 14.62 -21.61 -33.27
N GLY A 63 15.50 -20.63 -33.42
CA GLY A 63 15.52 -19.43 -32.60
C GLY A 63 14.20 -18.64 -32.59
N LYS A 64 13.96 -17.95 -31.46
CA LYS A 64 13.26 -16.64 -31.37
C LYS A 64 13.11 -16.10 -29.95
N TYR A 65 13.90 -16.55 -28.97
CA TYR A 65 13.93 -15.97 -27.63
C TYR A 65 15.32 -15.40 -27.36
N ARG A 66 15.50 -14.10 -27.55
CA ARG A 66 16.67 -13.38 -27.04
C ARG A 66 16.32 -12.90 -25.63
N ALA A 67 17.04 -13.37 -24.62
CA ALA A 67 16.93 -12.78 -23.28
C ALA A 67 17.35 -11.31 -23.38
N ARG A 68 16.54 -10.40 -22.84
CA ARG A 68 16.66 -8.94 -23.06
C ARG A 68 17.84 -8.30 -22.32
N THR A 69 18.66 -9.08 -21.61
CA THR A 69 19.70 -8.58 -20.69
C THR A 69 21.10 -9.15 -20.94
N GLU A 70 21.37 -9.73 -22.11
CA GLU A 70 22.65 -10.41 -22.40
C GLU A 70 23.78 -9.50 -22.93
N ARG A 71 23.69 -8.16 -22.79
CA ARG A 71 24.88 -7.33 -23.04
C ARG A 71 25.88 -7.52 -21.91
N SER A 72 26.81 -8.45 -22.11
CA SER A 72 28.19 -8.46 -21.61
C SER A 72 28.38 -7.65 -20.33
N ARG A 73 27.98 -8.20 -19.18
CA ARG A 73 28.55 -7.79 -17.91
C ARG A 73 29.93 -8.44 -17.79
N SER A 74 30.89 -7.90 -18.55
CA SER A 74 32.29 -7.93 -18.12
C SER A 74 32.34 -7.43 -16.68
N GLU A 75 33.25 -7.94 -15.85
CA GLU A 75 33.42 -7.55 -14.44
C GLU A 75 33.08 -6.07 -14.25
N LEU A 76 31.92 -5.83 -13.62
CA LEU A 76 31.45 -4.47 -13.42
C LEU A 76 32.46 -3.75 -12.53
N PRO A 77 32.72 -2.46 -12.75
CA PRO A 77 33.61 -1.71 -11.89
C PRO A 77 33.12 -1.83 -10.43
N PRO A 78 34.05 -1.81 -9.45
CA PRO A 78 33.71 -1.80 -8.04
C PRO A 78 32.61 -0.79 -7.75
N ILE A 79 31.69 -1.15 -6.86
CA ILE A 79 30.61 -0.25 -6.45
C ILE A 79 31.25 0.92 -5.70
N ASP A 80 30.99 2.13 -6.18
CA ASP A 80 31.35 3.33 -5.43
C ASP A 80 30.42 3.46 -4.22
N THR A 81 30.98 3.32 -3.02
CA THR A 81 30.27 3.42 -1.75
C THR A 81 30.52 4.74 -1.03
N SER A 82 31.22 5.70 -1.64
CA SER A 82 31.63 6.95 -0.98
C SER A 82 30.47 7.82 -0.50
N GLU A 83 29.37 7.85 -1.25
CA GLU A 83 28.15 8.61 -0.91
C GLU A 83 27.07 7.74 -0.24
N LEU A 84 27.39 6.50 0.16
CA LEU A 84 26.44 5.57 0.78
C LEU A 84 26.62 5.52 2.30
N PRO A 85 25.54 5.25 3.04
CA PRO A 85 25.65 5.07 4.48
C PRO A 85 26.47 3.82 4.82
N GLU A 86 27.11 3.89 6.00
CA GLU A 86 27.79 2.74 6.59
C GLU A 86 26.80 1.63 6.87
N LEU A 87 27.18 0.39 6.54
CA LEU A 87 26.36 -0.79 6.79
C LEU A 87 26.84 -1.53 8.04
N PRO A 88 25.94 -2.28 8.71
CA PRO A 88 26.33 -3.19 9.78
C PRO A 88 27.38 -4.22 9.35
N GLU A 89 28.05 -4.81 10.34
CA GLU A 89 28.95 -5.93 10.09
C GLU A 89 28.21 -7.09 9.40
N GLY A 90 28.87 -7.71 8.41
CA GLY A 90 28.28 -8.80 7.63
C GLY A 90 27.42 -8.37 6.44
N TRP A 91 27.10 -7.08 6.30
CA TRP A 91 26.35 -6.54 5.17
C TRP A 91 27.29 -6.05 4.06
N VAL A 92 26.79 -5.97 2.84
CA VAL A 92 27.54 -5.44 1.69
C VAL A 92 26.63 -4.70 0.73
N TRP A 93 27.11 -3.63 0.13
CA TRP A 93 26.43 -3.00 -0.99
C TRP A 93 26.55 -3.87 -2.25
N ALA A 94 25.43 -4.15 -2.91
CA ALA A 94 25.38 -4.83 -4.20
C ALA A 94 24.61 -3.98 -5.22
N ARG A 95 24.84 -4.19 -6.52
CA ARG A 95 23.92 -3.68 -7.55
C ARG A 95 22.70 -4.60 -7.58
N THR A 96 21.51 -4.03 -7.71
CA THR A 96 20.24 -4.78 -7.84
C THR A 96 20.33 -5.82 -8.96
N GLY A 97 21.00 -5.46 -10.05
CA GLY A 97 21.27 -6.35 -11.16
C GLY A 97 22.09 -7.60 -10.84
N GLU A 98 22.95 -7.58 -9.81
CA GLU A 98 23.80 -8.71 -9.37
C GLU A 98 23.00 -9.74 -8.56
N VAL A 99 21.90 -9.31 -7.94
CA VAL A 99 21.08 -10.09 -7.01
C VAL A 99 19.78 -10.64 -7.63
N VAL A 100 19.57 -10.45 -8.94
CA VAL A 100 18.36 -10.88 -9.66
C VAL A 100 18.67 -11.86 -10.79
N GLU A 101 17.73 -12.73 -11.12
CA GLU A 101 17.78 -13.60 -12.28
C GLU A 101 17.29 -12.93 -13.57
N ASN A 102 17.57 -13.56 -14.70
CA ASN A 102 17.10 -13.09 -16.00
C ASN A 102 15.61 -13.42 -16.21
N VAL A 103 14.90 -12.50 -16.86
CA VAL A 103 13.50 -12.65 -17.22
C VAL A 103 13.39 -12.94 -18.71
N GLN A 104 12.61 -13.97 -19.05
CA GLN A 104 12.41 -14.37 -20.44
C GLN A 104 11.47 -13.40 -21.14
N SER A 105 11.87 -12.96 -22.35
CA SER A 105 10.95 -12.28 -23.25
C SER A 105 10.21 -13.30 -24.11
N VAL A 106 8.90 -13.17 -24.24
CA VAL A 106 8.02 -14.02 -25.04
C VAL A 106 7.29 -13.21 -26.11
N ASN A 107 6.79 -13.87 -27.15
CA ASN A 107 5.89 -13.28 -28.13
C ASN A 107 4.57 -14.08 -28.13
N PRO A 108 3.49 -13.55 -27.53
CA PRO A 108 2.21 -14.25 -27.44
C PRO A 108 1.59 -14.53 -28.82
N LYS A 109 1.98 -13.78 -29.86
CA LYS A 109 1.48 -13.96 -31.24
C LYS A 109 2.01 -15.23 -31.94
N ILE A 110 2.87 -16.00 -31.28
CA ILE A 110 3.31 -17.31 -31.81
C ILE A 110 2.17 -18.32 -31.74
N ASP A 111 1.38 -18.27 -30.67
CA ASP A 111 0.23 -19.14 -30.47
C ASP A 111 -1.01 -18.25 -30.35
N LEU A 112 -1.73 -18.11 -31.47
CA LEU A 112 -2.80 -17.13 -31.62
C LEU A 112 -4.05 -17.45 -30.80
N GLU A 113 -4.25 -18.73 -30.48
CA GLU A 113 -5.42 -19.25 -29.76
C GLU A 113 -5.15 -19.42 -28.27
N LYS A 114 -3.87 -19.36 -27.85
CA LYS A 114 -3.52 -19.41 -26.45
C LYS A 114 -3.96 -18.14 -25.72
N GLU A 115 -4.77 -18.36 -24.70
CA GLU A 115 -5.17 -17.36 -23.72
C GLU A 115 -4.05 -17.10 -22.71
N PHE A 116 -3.90 -15.85 -22.30
CA PHE A 116 -3.00 -15.45 -21.22
C PHE A 116 -3.55 -14.23 -20.47
N THR A 117 -3.16 -14.14 -19.20
CA THR A 117 -3.39 -12.97 -18.35
C THR A 117 -2.29 -11.94 -18.59
N TYR A 118 -2.69 -10.72 -18.92
CA TYR A 118 -1.81 -9.59 -19.17
C TYR A 118 -1.80 -8.64 -17.97
N LEU A 119 -0.59 -8.40 -17.45
CA LEU A 119 -0.32 -7.49 -16.35
C LEU A 119 0.25 -6.18 -16.90
N ASP A 120 -0.54 -5.09 -16.90
CA ASP A 120 -0.07 -3.76 -17.25
C ASP A 120 0.00 -2.83 -16.03
N ILE A 121 0.47 -1.59 -16.22
CA ILE A 121 0.60 -0.63 -15.11
C ILE A 121 -0.76 -0.31 -14.48
N ALA A 122 -1.85 -0.35 -15.26
CA ALA A 122 -3.20 -0.09 -14.76
C ALA A 122 -3.75 -1.28 -13.96
N SER A 123 -3.18 -2.48 -14.12
CA SER A 123 -3.52 -3.64 -13.29
C SER A 123 -2.99 -3.55 -11.86
N ILE A 124 -2.19 -2.54 -11.52
CA ILE A 124 -1.61 -2.35 -10.18
C ILE A 124 -2.42 -1.31 -9.42
N ASP A 125 -2.90 -1.70 -8.25
CA ASP A 125 -3.34 -0.75 -7.23
C ASP A 125 -2.11 -0.31 -6.43
N ASN A 126 -1.72 0.95 -6.57
CA ASN A 126 -0.55 1.50 -5.91
C ASN A 126 -0.78 1.91 -4.45
N THR A 127 -2.03 1.91 -3.98
CA THR A 127 -2.36 2.18 -2.56
C THR A 127 -2.03 0.96 -1.70
N ILE A 128 -2.40 -0.23 -2.18
CA ILE A 128 -2.13 -1.51 -1.51
C ILE A 128 -0.97 -2.29 -2.14
N GLN A 129 -0.40 -1.81 -3.25
CA GLN A 129 0.72 -2.39 -3.99
C GLN A 129 0.49 -3.87 -4.37
N ARG A 130 -0.67 -4.10 -5.00
CA ARG A 130 -1.13 -5.42 -5.43
C ARG A 130 -1.67 -5.38 -6.85
N ILE A 131 -1.65 -6.54 -7.50
CA ILE A 131 -2.27 -6.75 -8.81
C ILE A 131 -3.77 -7.00 -8.60
N THR A 132 -4.61 -6.06 -9.00
CA THR A 132 -6.06 -6.10 -8.76
C THR A 132 -6.86 -6.32 -10.04
N GLU A 133 -6.48 -5.65 -11.14
CA GLU A 133 -7.26 -5.63 -12.39
C GLU A 133 -6.46 -6.10 -13.61
N PRO A 134 -6.04 -7.38 -13.65
CA PRO A 134 -5.39 -7.93 -14.83
C PRO A 134 -6.40 -8.13 -15.97
N LYS A 135 -5.92 -8.10 -17.21
CA LYS A 135 -6.76 -8.27 -18.41
C LYS A 135 -6.42 -9.56 -19.12
N VAL A 136 -7.42 -10.27 -19.63
CA VAL A 136 -7.21 -11.51 -20.38
C VAL A 136 -7.17 -11.23 -21.87
N TYR A 137 -6.19 -11.80 -22.57
CA TYR A 137 -6.02 -11.68 -24.01
C TYR A 137 -5.72 -13.03 -24.64
N TYR A 138 -6.05 -13.14 -25.92
CA TYR A 138 -5.60 -14.21 -26.79
C TYR A 138 -4.38 -13.74 -27.58
N GLY A 139 -3.53 -14.68 -28.02
CA GLY A 139 -2.34 -14.39 -28.79
C GLY A 139 -2.60 -13.47 -30.00
N ASN A 140 -3.70 -13.67 -30.73
CA ASN A 140 -4.10 -12.83 -31.87
C ASN A 140 -4.27 -11.33 -31.53
N ASN A 141 -4.79 -11.04 -30.34
CA ASN A 141 -5.13 -9.70 -29.85
C ASN A 141 -4.12 -9.20 -28.80
N ALA A 142 -2.97 -9.88 -28.68
CA ALA A 142 -1.96 -9.54 -27.69
C ALA A 142 -1.42 -8.11 -27.88
N PRO A 143 -1.42 -7.28 -26.81
CA PRO A 143 -0.81 -5.96 -26.83
C PRO A 143 0.67 -6.01 -27.25
N SER A 144 1.15 -4.98 -27.95
CA SER A 144 2.56 -4.93 -28.41
C SER A 144 3.58 -4.98 -27.26
N ARG A 145 3.19 -4.47 -26.09
CA ARG A 145 3.98 -4.48 -24.85
C ARG A 145 3.88 -5.79 -24.05
N ALA A 146 2.99 -6.73 -24.39
CA ALA A 146 2.90 -8.03 -23.74
C ALA A 146 4.08 -8.90 -24.14
N ARG A 147 5.14 -8.91 -23.32
CA ARG A 147 6.43 -9.53 -23.68
C ARG A 147 7.18 -10.18 -22.54
N GLN A 148 6.94 -9.87 -21.27
CA GLN A 148 7.75 -10.37 -20.17
C GLN A 148 7.07 -11.54 -19.48
N LEU A 149 7.69 -12.73 -19.48
CA LEU A 149 7.15 -13.92 -18.81
C LEU A 149 7.44 -13.86 -17.32
N VAL A 150 6.39 -13.70 -16.52
CA VAL A 150 6.49 -13.58 -15.07
C VAL A 150 6.37 -14.93 -14.36
N LYS A 151 6.93 -15.00 -13.16
CA LYS A 151 6.83 -16.13 -12.23
C LYS A 151 6.40 -15.63 -10.86
N THR A 152 5.89 -16.55 -10.05
CA THR A 152 5.58 -16.31 -8.64
C THR A 152 6.77 -15.69 -7.93
N GLY A 153 6.52 -14.60 -7.20
CA GLY A 153 7.54 -13.89 -6.44
C GLY A 153 8.37 -12.89 -7.26
N ASP A 154 8.17 -12.80 -8.57
CA ASP A 154 8.69 -11.68 -9.34
C ASP A 154 8.11 -10.36 -8.82
N ILE A 155 8.90 -9.30 -8.87
CA ILE A 155 8.48 -7.96 -8.51
C ILE A 155 8.33 -7.14 -9.78
N LEU A 156 7.12 -6.63 -10.00
CA LEU A 156 6.82 -5.71 -11.09
C LEU A 156 7.19 -4.30 -10.64
N PHE A 157 8.24 -3.72 -11.21
CA PHE A 157 8.65 -2.34 -10.96
C PHE A 157 8.27 -1.45 -12.14
N SER A 158 7.29 -0.55 -11.99
CA SER A 158 6.93 0.36 -13.09
C SER A 158 8.08 1.32 -13.38
N THR A 159 8.56 1.32 -14.63
CA THR A 159 9.64 2.24 -15.04
C THR A 159 9.12 3.60 -15.46
N VAL A 160 7.79 3.77 -15.56
CA VAL A 160 7.14 5.03 -15.93
C VAL A 160 6.64 5.71 -14.66
N ARG A 161 7.06 6.96 -14.43
CA ARG A 161 6.69 7.75 -13.23
C ARG A 161 6.91 6.94 -11.94
N THR A 162 8.17 6.56 -11.68
CA THR A 162 8.53 5.66 -10.55
C THR A 162 8.03 6.16 -9.19
N TYR A 163 7.86 7.48 -9.03
CA TYR A 163 7.29 8.12 -7.84
C TYR A 163 5.82 7.75 -7.55
N LEU A 164 5.06 7.25 -8.53
CA LEU A 164 3.70 6.74 -8.32
C LEU A 164 3.67 5.36 -7.65
N LYS A 165 4.84 4.70 -7.50
CA LYS A 165 5.00 3.41 -6.83
C LYS A 165 4.03 2.32 -7.30
N ASN A 166 3.81 2.24 -8.62
CA ASN A 166 3.07 1.13 -9.24
C ASN A 166 3.94 -0.13 -9.20
N PHE A 167 4.04 -0.72 -8.02
CA PHE A 167 4.84 -1.90 -7.71
C PHE A 167 3.94 -3.00 -7.17
N ALA A 168 4.27 -4.25 -7.51
CA ALA A 168 3.58 -5.40 -6.93
C ALA A 168 4.46 -6.64 -6.99
N VAL A 169 4.22 -7.56 -6.06
CA VAL A 169 4.73 -8.93 -6.14
C VAL A 169 3.75 -9.79 -6.94
N VAL A 170 4.26 -10.64 -7.81
CA VAL A 170 3.47 -11.58 -8.62
C VAL A 170 3.05 -12.76 -7.74
N ASP A 171 1.74 -12.91 -7.57
CA ASP A 171 1.14 -14.03 -6.84
C ASP A 171 1.17 -15.34 -7.64
N GLU A 172 0.98 -16.48 -6.96
CA GLU A 172 0.94 -17.82 -7.55
C GLU A 172 -0.05 -17.96 -8.71
N LYS A 173 -1.22 -17.32 -8.60
CA LYS A 173 -2.25 -17.30 -9.66
C LYS A 173 -1.78 -16.67 -10.98
N TYR A 174 -0.70 -15.89 -10.94
CA TYR A 174 -0.13 -15.21 -12.11
C TYR A 174 1.20 -15.83 -12.56
N ASP A 175 1.56 -17.01 -12.05
CA ASP A 175 2.72 -17.76 -12.53
C ASP A 175 2.58 -18.09 -14.03
N GLY A 176 3.65 -17.87 -14.79
CA GLY A 176 3.68 -18.14 -16.24
C GLY A 176 2.86 -17.16 -17.08
N GLN A 177 2.34 -16.08 -16.49
CA GLN A 177 1.59 -15.04 -17.20
C GLN A 177 2.51 -13.98 -17.82
N ILE A 178 1.94 -12.96 -18.45
CA ILE A 178 2.71 -12.01 -19.26
C ILE A 178 2.55 -10.58 -18.76
N ALA A 179 3.65 -9.94 -18.40
CA ALA A 179 3.70 -8.53 -18.04
C ALA A 179 4.06 -7.62 -19.22
N SER A 180 3.63 -6.37 -19.09
CA SER A 180 3.94 -5.25 -19.96
C SER A 180 5.42 -4.87 -19.89
N THR A 181 6.05 -4.56 -21.02
CA THR A 181 7.38 -3.93 -21.06
C THR A 181 7.44 -2.54 -20.42
N GLY A 182 6.33 -2.01 -19.89
CA GLY A 182 6.33 -0.84 -19.00
C GLY A 182 6.82 -1.15 -17.59
N PHE A 183 7.05 -2.43 -17.28
CA PHE A 183 7.71 -2.87 -16.06
C PHE A 183 9.16 -3.28 -16.32
N CYS A 184 10.00 -3.02 -15.33
CA CYS A 184 11.20 -3.79 -15.09
C CYS A 184 10.80 -4.94 -14.15
N VAL A 185 10.91 -6.18 -14.63
CA VAL A 185 10.63 -7.36 -13.79
C VAL A 185 11.91 -7.70 -13.02
N ILE A 186 11.85 -7.51 -11.71
CA ILE A 186 12.91 -7.84 -10.76
C ILE A 186 12.59 -9.24 -10.26
N ARG A 187 13.38 -10.23 -10.66
CA ARG A 187 13.27 -11.61 -10.18
C ARG A 187 14.40 -11.87 -9.18
N PRO A 188 14.20 -11.74 -7.86
CA PRO A 188 15.25 -11.99 -6.88
C PRO A 188 15.83 -13.40 -7.04
N HIS A 189 17.13 -13.55 -6.76
CA HIS A 189 17.73 -14.88 -6.66
C HIS A 189 17.05 -15.71 -5.56
N GLN A 190 17.03 -17.04 -5.69
CA GLN A 190 16.44 -17.94 -4.68
C GLN A 190 16.96 -17.74 -3.25
N SER A 191 18.19 -17.23 -3.11
CA SER A 191 18.84 -16.94 -1.82
C SER A 191 18.53 -15.53 -1.29
N ILE A 192 17.59 -14.83 -1.91
CA ILE A 192 17.21 -13.46 -1.55
C ILE A 192 15.70 -13.42 -1.38
N ASP A 193 15.27 -12.94 -0.22
CA ASP A 193 13.85 -12.83 0.07
C ASP A 193 13.21 -11.76 -0.83
N LYS A 194 12.10 -12.13 -1.45
CA LYS A 194 11.36 -11.24 -2.36
C LYS A 194 10.73 -10.05 -1.64
N LYS A 195 10.26 -10.23 -0.41
CA LYS A 195 9.66 -9.12 0.38
C LYS A 195 10.74 -8.15 0.81
N TYR A 196 11.93 -8.65 1.16
CA TYR A 196 13.09 -7.81 1.46
C TYR A 196 13.38 -6.82 0.30
N VAL A 197 13.53 -7.34 -0.92
CA VAL A 197 13.72 -6.51 -2.11
C VAL A 197 12.51 -5.61 -2.34
N PHE A 198 11.29 -6.14 -2.22
CA PHE A 198 10.05 -5.40 -2.44
C PHE A 198 9.88 -4.20 -1.51
N TYR A 199 10.26 -4.30 -0.23
CA TYR A 199 10.23 -3.16 0.69
C TYR A 199 11.34 -2.17 0.39
N TYR A 200 12.55 -2.66 0.10
CA TYR A 200 13.68 -1.77 -0.16
C TYR A 200 13.48 -0.89 -1.41
N ILE A 201 12.94 -1.43 -2.51
CA ILE A 201 12.72 -0.64 -3.73
C ILE A 201 11.71 0.50 -3.58
N GLN A 202 10.95 0.52 -2.49
CA GLN A 202 9.96 1.58 -2.20
C GLN A 202 10.54 2.75 -1.43
N THR A 203 11.74 2.57 -0.87
CA THR A 203 12.45 3.58 -0.10
C THR A 203 12.87 4.75 -0.99
N ASN A 204 13.09 5.91 -0.39
CA ASN A 204 13.53 7.08 -1.13
C ASN A 204 14.99 6.91 -1.59
N GLU A 205 15.78 6.15 -0.84
CA GLU A 205 17.14 5.75 -1.16
C GLU A 205 17.21 5.04 -2.51
N PHE A 206 16.25 4.15 -2.80
CA PHE A 206 16.15 3.49 -4.10
C PHE A 206 15.51 4.37 -5.19
N LEU A 207 14.46 5.13 -4.86
CA LEU A 207 13.65 5.86 -5.85
C LEU A 207 14.22 7.22 -6.25
N ASN A 208 14.93 7.91 -5.37
CA ASN A 208 15.44 9.26 -5.62
C ASN A 208 16.41 9.29 -6.81
N PRO A 209 17.45 8.42 -6.88
CA PRO A 209 18.37 8.43 -8.02
C PRO A 209 17.65 8.15 -9.35
N LEU A 210 16.67 7.23 -9.34
CA LEU A 210 15.86 6.92 -10.51
C LEU A 210 15.01 8.11 -10.97
N THR A 211 14.45 8.86 -10.02
CA THR A 211 13.61 10.02 -10.32
C THR A 211 14.41 11.14 -10.99
N GLN A 212 15.68 11.33 -10.62
CA GLN A 212 16.56 12.35 -11.20
C GLN A 212 16.96 12.07 -12.66
N ILE A 213 16.98 10.80 -13.08
CA ILE A 213 17.42 10.39 -14.42
C ILE A 213 16.27 10.06 -15.37
N GLN A 214 15.01 10.21 -14.93
CA GLN A 214 13.85 9.97 -15.78
C GLN A 214 13.88 10.85 -17.03
N ARG A 215 13.54 10.24 -18.17
CA ARG A 215 13.51 10.92 -19.47
C ARG A 215 12.10 10.98 -20.03
N GLY A 216 11.76 12.09 -20.68
CA GLY A 216 10.47 12.31 -21.32
C GLY A 216 9.65 13.39 -20.61
N THR A 217 8.92 14.19 -21.39
CA THR A 217 8.15 15.34 -20.88
C THR A 217 6.80 14.94 -20.31
N SER A 218 6.03 14.10 -21.02
CA SER A 218 4.68 13.72 -20.60
C SER A 218 4.59 12.37 -19.86
N TYR A 219 5.53 11.46 -20.11
CA TYR A 219 5.59 10.14 -19.48
C TYR A 219 7.05 9.84 -19.12
N PRO A 220 7.56 10.47 -18.05
CA PRO A 220 8.95 10.34 -17.67
C PRO A 220 9.23 8.89 -17.26
N ALA A 221 10.29 8.30 -17.79
CA ALA A 221 10.61 6.89 -17.60
C ALA A 221 12.11 6.62 -17.47
N VAL A 222 12.44 5.54 -16.77
CA VAL A 222 13.79 4.98 -16.66
C VAL A 222 13.92 3.71 -17.50
N ARG A 223 15.16 3.27 -17.77
CA ARG A 223 15.43 1.98 -18.41
C ARG A 223 15.58 0.89 -17.35
N ASP A 224 15.35 -0.35 -17.73
CA ASP A 224 15.63 -1.52 -16.88
C ASP A 224 17.09 -1.53 -16.40
N SER A 225 18.03 -1.08 -17.26
CA SER A 225 19.44 -0.93 -16.89
C SER A 225 19.64 0.01 -15.71
N ASP A 226 18.86 1.09 -15.64
CA ASP A 226 19.00 2.11 -14.60
C ASP A 226 18.47 1.57 -13.27
N VAL A 227 17.41 0.75 -13.30
CA VAL A 227 16.87 0.02 -12.14
C VAL A 227 17.88 -1.01 -11.63
N PHE A 228 18.48 -1.79 -12.54
CA PHE A 228 19.46 -2.81 -12.16
C PHE A 228 20.80 -2.23 -11.71
N GLU A 229 21.09 -0.96 -12.01
CA GLU A 229 22.28 -0.25 -11.54
C GLU A 229 22.11 0.29 -10.11
N GLN A 230 20.88 0.40 -9.62
CA GLN A 230 20.61 0.88 -8.26
C GLN A 230 21.25 -0.04 -7.22
N LYS A 231 21.75 0.58 -6.15
CA LYS A 231 22.46 -0.10 -5.07
C LYS A 231 21.44 -0.58 -4.02
N ILE A 232 21.61 -1.81 -3.56
CA ILE A 232 20.81 -2.45 -2.53
C ILE A 232 21.76 -2.96 -1.43
N PRO A 233 21.47 -2.72 -0.15
CA PRO A 233 22.20 -3.37 0.92
C PRO A 233 21.84 -4.85 0.85
N LEU A 234 22.82 -5.71 0.66
CA LEU A 234 22.65 -7.14 0.76
C LEU A 234 23.00 -7.54 2.19
N THR A 235 22.13 -8.32 2.81
CA THR A 235 22.30 -8.83 4.16
C THR A 235 22.36 -10.36 4.13
N PRO A 236 22.90 -11.00 5.18
CA PRO A 236 22.78 -12.44 5.36
C PRO A 236 21.32 -12.90 5.26
N TYR A 237 21.08 -14.07 4.68
CA TYR A 237 19.72 -14.53 4.38
C TYR A 237 18.78 -14.55 5.61
N LEU A 238 19.29 -15.00 6.76
CA LEU A 238 18.53 -15.00 8.01
C LEU A 238 18.13 -13.58 8.45
N GLU A 239 19.03 -12.61 8.30
CA GLU A 239 18.75 -11.22 8.62
C GLU A 239 17.72 -10.61 7.67
N GLN A 240 17.70 -11.00 6.38
CA GLN A 240 16.64 -10.59 5.45
C GLN A 240 15.27 -11.00 5.98
N LEU A 241 15.13 -12.24 6.46
CA LEU A 241 13.88 -12.75 7.02
C LEU A 241 13.50 -12.01 8.30
N GLN A 242 14.45 -11.71 9.18
CA GLN A 242 14.22 -10.95 10.41
C GLN A 242 13.74 -9.52 10.11
N ILE A 243 14.39 -8.82 9.18
CA ILE A 243 14.00 -7.47 8.76
C ILE A 243 12.57 -7.49 8.19
N VAL A 244 12.28 -8.44 7.30
CA VAL A 244 10.94 -8.59 6.71
C VAL A 244 9.90 -8.88 7.79
N SER A 245 10.21 -9.77 8.74
CA SER A 245 9.31 -10.09 9.86
C SER A 245 9.01 -8.85 10.70
N GLU A 246 10.00 -8.01 10.98
CA GLU A 246 9.81 -6.80 11.79
C GLU A 246 9.02 -5.72 11.04
N ILE A 247 9.24 -5.58 9.73
CA ILE A 247 8.43 -4.69 8.87
C ILE A 247 6.97 -5.14 8.84
N GLU A 248 6.71 -6.42 8.61
CA GLU A 248 5.35 -6.99 8.56
C GLU A 248 4.65 -6.90 9.92
N ARG A 249 5.40 -7.08 11.02
CA ARG A 249 4.88 -6.87 12.38
C ARG A 249 4.44 -5.42 12.56
N CYS A 250 5.24 -4.45 12.13
CA CYS A 250 4.89 -3.04 12.20
C CYS A 250 3.64 -2.69 11.38
N PHE A 251 3.51 -3.22 10.15
CA PHE A 251 2.31 -3.04 9.34
C PHE A 251 1.08 -3.66 9.99
N SER A 252 1.20 -4.86 10.55
CA SER A 252 0.09 -5.52 11.26
C SER A 252 -0.42 -4.69 12.45
N VAL A 253 0.49 -4.02 13.18
CA VAL A 253 0.11 -3.10 14.26
C VAL A 253 -0.59 -1.87 13.71
N ALA A 254 -0.11 -1.30 12.60
CA ALA A 254 -0.73 -0.15 11.97
C ALA A 254 -2.16 -0.46 11.49
N ASP A 255 -2.37 -1.61 10.85
CA ASP A 255 -3.67 -2.07 10.36
C ASP A 255 -4.68 -2.24 11.52
N GLU A 256 -4.24 -2.81 12.65
CA GLU A 256 -5.12 -2.97 13.82
C GLU A 256 -5.48 -1.62 14.46
N VAL A 257 -4.54 -0.67 14.50
CA VAL A 257 -4.82 0.70 14.98
C VAL A 257 -5.83 1.39 14.07
N GLU A 258 -5.68 1.29 12.75
CA GLU A 258 -6.62 1.87 11.78
C GLU A 258 -8.04 1.33 12.01
N LYS A 259 -8.17 0.00 12.16
CA LYS A 259 -9.44 -0.67 12.45
C LYS A 259 -10.06 -0.22 13.78
N ILE A 260 -9.25 -0.06 14.83
CA ILE A 260 -9.72 0.45 16.13
C ILE A 260 -10.28 1.87 15.98
N VAL A 261 -9.60 2.72 15.21
CA VAL A 261 -10.04 4.10 14.95
C VAL A 261 -11.37 4.10 14.20
N GLU A 262 -11.51 3.32 13.12
CA GLU A 262 -12.76 3.21 12.36
C GLU A 262 -13.93 2.75 13.24
N GLN A 263 -13.72 1.71 14.05
CA GLN A 263 -14.75 1.22 14.96
C GLN A 263 -15.14 2.26 16.01
N SER A 264 -14.16 2.99 16.54
CA SER A 264 -14.39 4.04 17.54
C SER A 264 -15.22 5.19 16.96
N LEU A 265 -14.99 5.57 15.70
CA LEU A 265 -15.79 6.57 15.01
C LEU A 265 -17.25 6.13 14.86
N VAL A 266 -17.48 4.89 14.42
CA VAL A 266 -18.84 4.34 14.30
C VAL A 266 -19.54 4.28 15.67
N GLN A 267 -18.82 3.91 16.73
CA GLN A 267 -19.37 3.90 18.08
C GLN A 267 -19.72 5.30 18.57
N ALA A 268 -18.86 6.30 18.32
CA ALA A 268 -19.12 7.68 18.68
C ALA A 268 -20.39 8.24 18.00
N GLU A 269 -20.59 7.94 16.71
CA GLU A 269 -21.81 8.31 16.00
C GLU A 269 -23.06 7.66 16.59
N ARG A 270 -23.00 6.36 16.89
CA ARG A 270 -24.11 5.62 17.52
C ARG A 270 -24.44 6.18 18.90
N LEU A 271 -23.42 6.47 19.71
CA LEU A 271 -23.59 7.06 21.03
C LEU A 271 -24.26 8.44 20.92
N ARG A 272 -23.82 9.27 19.96
CA ARG A 272 -24.43 10.57 19.69
C ARG A 272 -25.92 10.44 19.33
N HIS A 273 -26.27 9.52 18.43
CA HIS A 273 -27.68 9.26 18.10
C HIS A 273 -28.50 8.77 19.30
N SER A 274 -27.92 7.90 20.13
CA SER A 274 -28.56 7.40 21.35
C SER A 274 -28.81 8.51 22.38
N ILE A 275 -27.82 9.38 22.59
CA ILE A 275 -27.94 10.54 23.49
C ILE A 275 -29.02 11.50 22.98
N LEU A 276 -29.00 11.84 21.69
CA LEU A 276 -30.02 12.72 21.10
C LEU A 276 -31.42 12.11 21.23
N LYS A 277 -31.58 10.81 20.93
CA LYS A 277 -32.85 10.12 21.11
C LYS A 277 -33.33 10.20 22.57
N LYS A 278 -32.45 9.90 23.54
CA LYS A 278 -32.78 10.04 24.97
C LYS A 278 -33.12 11.49 25.34
N ALA A 279 -32.48 12.48 24.72
CA ALA A 279 -32.75 13.90 24.94
C ALA A 279 -34.18 14.26 24.50
N PHE A 280 -34.56 13.86 23.29
CA PHE A 280 -35.91 14.12 22.75
C PHE A 280 -37.00 13.31 23.44
N GLU A 281 -36.68 12.14 24.00
CA GLU A 281 -37.59 11.35 24.84
C GLU A 281 -37.68 11.86 26.29
N GLY A 282 -36.91 12.89 26.67
CA GLY A 282 -36.84 13.42 28.04
C GLY A 282 -36.10 12.51 29.03
N LYS A 283 -35.49 11.41 28.57
CA LYS A 283 -34.87 10.39 29.43
C LYS A 283 -33.45 10.71 29.88
N LEU A 284 -32.93 11.89 29.55
CA LEU A 284 -31.58 12.31 29.98
C LEU A 284 -31.54 12.77 31.44
N VAL A 285 -32.68 13.18 32.00
CA VAL A 285 -32.82 13.64 33.38
C VAL A 285 -34.02 12.95 34.04
N PRO A 286 -33.98 12.74 35.37
CA PRO A 286 -35.14 12.26 36.11
C PRO A 286 -36.37 13.12 35.82
N GLN A 287 -37.50 12.47 35.58
CA GLN A 287 -38.77 13.14 35.29
C GLN A 287 -39.53 13.40 36.58
N ASP A 288 -40.08 14.61 36.74
CA ASP A 288 -41.00 14.92 37.84
C ASP A 288 -42.37 14.28 37.54
N PRO A 289 -42.92 13.41 38.41
CA PRO A 289 -44.23 12.81 38.19
C PRO A 289 -45.39 13.82 38.17
N THR A 290 -45.16 15.04 38.66
CA THR A 290 -46.15 16.11 38.71
C THR A 290 -46.21 16.93 37.42
N ASP A 291 -45.23 16.77 36.52
CA ASP A 291 -45.21 17.48 35.25
C ASP A 291 -46.33 17.00 34.32
N PRO A 292 -47.13 17.92 33.74
CA PRO A 292 -48.17 17.54 32.80
C PRO A 292 -47.59 17.01 31.48
N PRO A 293 -48.29 16.10 30.78
CA PRO A 293 -47.83 15.59 29.49
C PRO A 293 -47.58 16.72 28.48
N ALA A 294 -46.52 16.59 27.68
CA ALA A 294 -46.14 17.60 26.68
C ALA A 294 -47.26 17.91 25.66
N SER A 295 -48.21 17.00 25.45
CA SER A 295 -49.41 17.24 24.63
C SER A 295 -50.29 18.36 25.18
N VAL A 296 -50.48 18.40 26.51
CA VAL A 296 -51.26 19.43 27.19
C VAL A 296 -50.58 20.80 27.05
N LEU A 297 -49.26 20.84 27.25
CA LEU A 297 -48.48 22.07 27.08
C LEU A 297 -48.52 22.57 25.62
N LEU A 298 -48.47 21.66 24.64
CA LEU A 298 -48.56 22.01 23.22
C LEU A 298 -49.91 22.64 22.86
N GLU A 299 -51.01 22.10 23.39
CA GLU A 299 -52.35 22.68 23.21
C GLU A 299 -52.45 24.09 23.82
N GLN A 300 -51.89 24.29 25.02
CA GLN A 300 -51.82 25.60 25.66
C GLN A 300 -51.04 26.60 24.79
N ILE A 301 -49.86 26.22 24.29
CA ILE A 301 -49.05 27.07 23.40
C ILE A 301 -49.81 27.41 22.11
N LYS A 302 -50.55 26.47 21.53
CA LYS A 302 -51.36 26.72 20.32
C LYS A 302 -52.48 27.74 20.61
N LEU A 303 -53.24 27.53 21.69
CA LEU A 303 -54.30 28.45 22.11
C LEU A 303 -53.77 29.86 22.42
N GLU A 304 -52.62 29.96 23.09
CA GLU A 304 -51.98 31.24 23.37
C GLU A 304 -51.52 31.94 22.08
N LYS A 305 -50.92 31.20 21.14
CA LYS A 305 -50.53 31.73 19.84
C LYS A 305 -51.73 32.23 19.04
N GLU A 306 -52.82 31.48 19.01
CA GLU A 306 -54.07 31.89 18.34
C GLU A 306 -54.66 33.16 18.95
N LYS A 307 -54.78 33.22 20.28
CA LYS A 307 -55.22 34.43 21.01
C LYS A 307 -54.31 35.62 20.72
N LYS A 308 -53.00 35.41 20.63
CA LYS A 308 -52.03 36.46 20.30
C LYS A 308 -52.20 36.96 18.86
N ILE A 309 -52.41 36.05 17.91
CA ILE A 309 -52.71 36.39 16.51
C ILE A 309 -54.03 37.17 16.41
N GLU A 310 -55.08 36.75 17.12
CA GLU A 310 -56.35 37.48 17.15
C GLU A 310 -56.23 38.88 17.74
N ARG A 311 -55.47 39.04 18.83
CA ARG A 311 -55.18 40.36 19.40
C ARG A 311 -54.46 41.25 18.40
N ILE A 312 -53.43 40.75 17.73
CA ILE A 312 -52.69 41.49 16.70
C ILE A 312 -53.62 41.90 15.53
N LYS A 313 -54.50 41.00 15.07
CA LYS A 313 -55.50 41.31 14.03
C LYS A 313 -56.46 42.42 14.49
N LYS A 314 -57.01 42.31 15.70
CA LYS A 314 -57.91 43.33 16.27
C LYS A 314 -57.22 44.69 16.47
N GLU A 315 -55.94 44.72 16.82
CA GLU A 315 -55.15 45.96 16.92
C GLU A 315 -54.87 46.59 15.55
N LYS A 316 -54.54 45.79 14.53
CA LYS A 316 -54.40 46.27 13.15
C LYS A 316 -55.72 46.83 12.60
N ASP A 317 -56.84 46.17 12.84
CA ASP A 317 -58.17 46.64 12.41
C ASP A 317 -58.59 47.94 13.11
N LYS A 318 -58.28 48.09 14.41
CA LYS A 318 -58.51 49.35 15.14
C LYS A 318 -57.63 50.48 14.59
N THR A 319 -56.38 50.18 14.25
CA THR A 319 -55.44 51.16 13.68
C THR A 319 -55.89 51.62 12.29
N ALA A 320 -56.36 50.70 11.44
CA ALA A 320 -56.94 50.99 10.13
C ALA A 320 -58.24 51.81 10.20
N LYS A 321 -59.12 51.53 11.17
CA LYS A 321 -60.33 52.35 11.41
C LYS A 321 -60.00 53.75 11.92
N ASN A 322 -58.94 53.91 12.71
CA ASN A 322 -58.54 55.21 13.26
C ASN A 322 -57.85 56.10 12.20
N THR A 323 -57.11 55.52 11.25
CA THR A 323 -56.58 56.24 10.08
C THR A 323 -57.66 56.58 9.05
N GLY A 324 -58.67 55.72 8.86
CA GLY A 324 -59.84 56.02 8.04
C GLY A 324 -60.68 57.19 8.59
N LYS A 325 -60.85 57.26 9.92
CA LYS A 325 -61.60 58.35 10.57
C LYS A 325 -60.89 59.70 10.53
N ARG A 326 -59.55 59.71 10.54
CA ARG A 326 -58.73 60.93 10.36
C ARG A 326 -58.69 61.43 8.90
N LYS A 327 -58.97 60.57 7.91
CA LYS A 327 -58.97 60.94 6.49
C LYS A 327 -60.31 61.52 5.98
N CYS A 328 -61.37 61.45 6.77
CA CYS A 328 -62.68 62.07 6.49
C CYS A 328 -62.92 63.39 7.27
N MET A 329 -61.92 63.91 7.97
CA MET A 329 -62.01 65.15 8.77
C MET A 329 -61.10 66.28 8.26
N ILE A 330 -60.69 66.23 6.99
CA ILE A 330 -60.04 67.33 6.26
C ILE A 330 -60.86 67.53 4.98
#